data_AF-A0A1Y2A0A5-F1
#
_entry.id   AF-A0A1Y2A0A5-F1
#
_cell.length_a   1.000
_cell.length_b   1.000
_cell.length_c   1.000
_cell.angle_alpha   90.00
_cell.angle_beta   90.00
_cell.angle_gamma   90.00
#
_symmetry.space_group_name_H-M   'P 1'
#
loop_
_entity.id
_entity.type
_entity.pdbx_description
1 polymer ?
#
loop_
_entity_poly.entity_id
_entity_poly.type
_entity_poly.pdbx_seq_one_letter_code
_entity_poly.pdbx_strand_id
1 'polypeptide(L)'
;MAPVLPSKRRRAQTNDLDFMDGDAGPSQQGRSKRAKPHAPQGFDSQSSSDEEASASSQGGALAVRNRNDADDDAEAFRQQTQVVAKNFRDAKGRKNAAAEQGIVEEIRCTNFMCHEQLHVKLGPLINFIIGHNGSGKSAVLTALTLCLGGKATATNRGQNLKSFIKEGRDYCVLSVRIKNQGTAAYKPELLHKEIGARRHHRRLCIADR
;
A
#
# COMPACT_ATOMS: atom_id res chain seq x y z
N MET A 1 45.97 10.03 14.92
CA MET A 1 45.02 9.51 13.92
C MET A 1 44.21 8.39 14.57
N ALA A 2 42.92 8.61 14.82
CA ALA A 2 42.05 7.68 15.55
C ALA A 2 41.47 6.59 14.62
N PRO A 3 41.28 5.35 15.08
CA PRO A 3 40.60 4.31 14.31
C PRO A 3 39.07 4.44 14.42
N VAL A 4 38.37 4.31 13.29
CA VAL A 4 36.90 4.33 13.19
C VAL A 4 36.35 2.92 13.43
N LEU A 5 35.49 2.75 14.44
CA LEU A 5 34.74 1.53 14.70
C LEU A 5 33.39 1.51 13.97
N PRO A 6 32.87 0.34 13.55
CA PRO A 6 31.59 0.23 12.88
C PRO A 6 30.40 0.37 13.84
N SER A 7 29.40 1.17 13.43
CA SER A 7 28.17 1.42 14.17
C SER A 7 27.24 0.20 14.21
N LYS A 8 26.98 -0.33 15.42
CA LYS A 8 25.99 -1.39 15.69
C LYS A 8 24.57 -0.79 15.65
N ARG A 9 23.76 -1.16 14.65
CA ARG A 9 22.30 -0.90 14.68
C ARG A 9 21.64 -1.80 15.74
N ARG A 10 20.82 -1.22 16.61
CA ARG A 10 20.02 -1.95 17.61
C ARG A 10 18.94 -2.79 16.93
N ARG A 11 18.89 -4.08 17.24
CA ARG A 11 17.84 -5.03 16.85
C ARG A 11 16.66 -4.84 17.81
N ALA A 12 15.43 -4.73 17.29
CA ALA A 12 14.23 -4.66 18.13
C ALA A 12 14.02 -5.98 18.88
N GLN A 13 13.70 -5.90 20.17
CA GLN A 13 13.33 -7.05 21.00
C GLN A 13 11.93 -7.52 20.60
N THR A 14 11.82 -8.77 20.17
CA THR A 14 10.55 -9.49 20.16
C THR A 14 10.49 -10.27 21.46
N ASN A 15 9.58 -9.89 22.36
CA ASN A 15 9.29 -10.70 23.54
C ASN A 15 8.61 -11.99 23.11
N ASP A 16 9.17 -13.09 23.59
CA ASP A 16 8.61 -14.44 23.55
C ASP A 16 7.24 -14.46 24.22
N LEU A 17 6.25 -15.08 23.56
CA LEU A 17 4.97 -15.45 24.16
C LEU A 17 4.84 -16.96 24.07
N ASP A 18 5.17 -17.60 25.20
CA ASP A 18 4.89 -18.99 25.48
C ASP A 18 3.39 -19.23 25.70
N PHE A 19 2.94 -20.39 25.22
CA PHE A 19 1.67 -21.05 25.49
C PHE A 19 1.46 -21.29 27.00
N MET A 20 0.22 -21.16 27.51
CA MET A 20 -0.44 -22.10 28.44
C MET A 20 -1.92 -21.72 28.68
N ASP A 21 -2.77 -22.76 28.71
CA ASP A 21 -4.22 -22.82 29.01
C ASP A 21 -4.61 -22.38 30.45
N GLY A 22 -5.89 -21.99 30.66
CA GLY A 22 -6.52 -22.02 31.99
C GLY A 22 -7.72 -21.08 32.23
N ASP A 23 -8.85 -21.68 32.64
CA ASP A 23 -10.19 -21.15 32.92
C ASP A 23 -10.33 -20.35 34.27
N ALA A 24 -11.49 -19.69 34.44
CA ALA A 24 -12.14 -19.12 35.65
C ALA A 24 -12.23 -17.57 35.81
N GLY A 25 -13.47 -17.05 35.89
CA GLY A 25 -13.79 -15.68 36.38
C GLY A 25 -14.11 -15.65 37.90
N PRO A 26 -14.88 -14.68 38.45
CA PRO A 26 -14.94 -13.22 38.27
C PRO A 26 -14.67 -12.44 39.60
N SER A 27 -14.27 -11.16 39.59
CA SER A 27 -14.54 -10.22 40.73
C SER A 27 -14.17 -8.76 40.44
N GLN A 28 -14.69 -7.87 41.28
CA GLN A 28 -15.01 -6.46 41.05
C GLN A 28 -13.96 -5.43 41.57
N GLN A 29 -14.12 -4.19 41.09
CA GLN A 29 -13.85 -2.88 41.73
C GLN A 29 -12.41 -2.35 41.89
N GLY A 30 -12.17 -1.16 41.32
CA GLY A 30 -11.06 -0.26 41.65
C GLY A 30 -11.19 1.09 40.92
N ARG A 31 -11.33 2.18 41.67
CA ARG A 31 -11.76 3.52 41.23
C ARG A 31 -10.56 4.47 41.00
N SER A 32 -10.64 5.27 39.93
CA SER A 32 -10.02 6.60 39.68
C SER A 32 -8.49 6.75 39.45
N LYS A 33 -8.09 7.40 38.34
CA LYS A 33 -7.66 8.83 38.26
C LYS A 33 -7.20 9.20 36.84
N ARG A 34 -7.70 10.33 36.33
CA ARG A 34 -7.48 10.89 34.98
C ARG A 34 -6.16 11.68 34.93
N ALA A 35 -5.31 11.42 33.94
CA ALA A 35 -4.10 12.21 33.63
C ALA A 35 -4.21 12.83 32.23
N LYS A 36 -3.79 14.10 32.10
CA LYS A 36 -3.82 14.93 30.87
C LYS A 36 -2.60 14.64 29.98
N PRO A 37 -2.69 14.75 28.64
CA PRO A 37 -1.51 14.75 27.78
C PRO A 37 -0.99 16.15 27.43
N HIS A 38 0.32 16.17 27.23
CA HIS A 38 1.26 17.26 26.96
C HIS A 38 1.17 17.77 25.51
N ALA A 39 1.41 19.06 25.28
CA ALA A 39 1.65 19.66 23.96
C ALA A 39 3.13 19.58 23.56
N PRO A 40 3.49 19.45 22.26
CA PRO A 40 4.84 19.64 21.78
C PRO A 40 5.08 21.02 21.14
N GLN A 41 6.34 21.45 21.19
CA GLN A 41 6.87 22.74 20.74
C GLN A 41 7.55 22.63 19.36
N GLY A 42 7.34 23.63 18.49
CA GLY A 42 8.39 24.45 17.85
C GLY A 42 9.10 24.02 16.54
N PHE A 43 9.14 24.99 15.59
CA PHE A 43 10.16 25.31 14.55
C PHE A 43 10.11 24.52 13.21
N ASP A 44 10.18 25.08 11.99
CA ASP A 44 10.20 26.44 11.41
C ASP A 44 9.89 26.29 9.91
N SER A 45 9.32 27.29 9.24
CA SER A 45 9.30 27.37 7.76
C SER A 45 9.43 28.82 7.32
N GLN A 46 10.48 29.07 6.54
CA GLN A 46 10.89 30.38 6.02
C GLN A 46 10.00 30.88 4.88
N SER A 47 9.76 32.18 4.88
CA SER A 47 9.00 32.98 3.90
C SER A 47 9.89 33.56 2.79
N SER A 48 9.28 33.95 1.67
CA SER A 48 9.81 35.02 0.79
C SER A 48 8.68 35.86 0.18
N SER A 49 8.98 37.15 0.03
CA SER A 49 8.13 38.35 0.01
C SER A 49 7.54 38.79 -1.34
N ASP A 50 6.64 39.80 -1.30
CA ASP A 50 6.69 41.13 -1.99
C ASP A 50 5.41 41.94 -1.57
N GLU A 51 5.47 43.05 -0.78
CA GLU A 51 5.62 44.49 -1.16
C GLU A 51 4.32 45.05 -1.87
N GLU A 52 3.59 46.13 -1.49
CA GLU A 52 3.91 47.54 -1.12
C GLU A 52 2.68 48.33 -0.55
N ALA A 53 2.95 49.57 -0.11
CA ALA A 53 2.32 50.48 0.87
C ALA A 53 0.96 51.23 0.61
N SER A 54 0.32 51.75 1.69
CA SER A 54 0.27 53.22 2.01
C SER A 54 -0.64 53.63 3.21
N ALA A 55 -0.24 54.71 3.88
CA ALA A 55 -0.65 55.30 5.18
C ALA A 55 -2.08 55.93 5.23
N SER A 56 -2.73 56.23 6.37
CA SER A 56 -2.30 57.09 7.49
C SER A 56 -3.27 57.06 8.72
N SER A 57 -2.84 57.77 9.78
CA SER A 57 -3.15 57.70 11.22
C SER A 57 -4.51 58.20 11.75
N GLN A 58 -5.00 57.61 12.87
CA GLN A 58 -5.31 58.33 14.13
C GLN A 58 -5.79 57.41 15.28
N GLY A 59 -5.12 57.52 16.43
CA GLY A 59 -5.69 57.59 17.79
C GLY A 59 -6.51 56.42 18.37
N GLY A 60 -5.96 55.77 19.40
CA GLY A 60 -6.72 55.51 20.64
C GLY A 60 -7.23 54.08 20.93
N ALA A 61 -6.46 53.37 21.75
CA ALA A 61 -6.90 52.50 22.85
C ALA A 61 -7.65 51.17 22.58
N LEU A 62 -7.19 50.17 23.34
CA LEU A 62 -7.81 48.89 23.73
C LEU A 62 -7.57 47.69 22.80
N ALA A 63 -6.69 46.81 23.30
CA ALA A 63 -6.43 45.48 22.81
C ALA A 63 -7.72 44.63 22.76
N VAL A 64 -8.28 44.46 21.57
CA VAL A 64 -9.21 43.37 21.28
C VAL A 64 -8.37 42.23 20.70
N ARG A 65 -7.93 41.33 21.59
CA ARG A 65 -7.49 40.00 21.16
C ARG A 65 -8.71 39.32 20.55
N ASN A 66 -8.74 39.24 19.23
CA ASN A 66 -9.74 38.50 18.47
C ASN A 66 -9.65 37.02 18.89
N ARG A 67 -10.69 36.49 19.55
CA ARG A 67 -10.75 35.11 20.05
C ARG A 67 -11.64 34.26 19.15
N ASN A 68 -11.34 34.20 17.85
CA ASN A 68 -12.17 33.44 16.92
C ASN A 68 -11.44 32.27 16.22
N ASP A 69 -10.14 32.05 16.46
CA ASP A 69 -9.41 30.96 15.78
C ASP A 69 -9.75 29.55 16.33
N ALA A 70 -10.37 29.42 17.50
CA ALA A 70 -10.66 28.12 18.12
C ALA A 70 -11.99 27.49 17.67
N ASP A 71 -12.91 28.29 17.12
CA ASP A 71 -14.22 27.82 16.70
C ASP A 71 -14.21 27.30 15.24
N ASP A 72 -13.37 27.89 14.38
CA ASP A 72 -13.18 27.43 12.98
C ASP A 72 -12.56 26.02 12.91
N ASP A 73 -11.54 25.73 13.75
CA ASP A 73 -10.92 24.40 13.81
C ASP A 73 -11.90 23.33 14.33
N ALA A 74 -12.76 23.69 15.30
CA ALA A 74 -13.76 22.78 15.85
C ALA A 74 -14.88 22.49 14.84
N GLU A 75 -15.25 23.46 14.01
CA GLU A 75 -16.24 23.29 12.95
C GLU A 75 -15.69 22.44 11.80
N ALA A 76 -14.46 22.70 11.35
CA ALA A 76 -13.79 21.87 10.34
C ALA A 76 -13.68 20.40 10.79
N PHE A 77 -13.35 20.14 12.05
CA PHE A 77 -13.29 18.79 12.62
C PHE A 77 -14.67 18.10 12.66
N ARG A 78 -15.72 18.86 13.00
CA ARG A 78 -17.11 18.34 12.99
C ARG A 78 -17.58 18.02 11.57
N GLN A 79 -17.26 18.88 10.60
CA GLN A 79 -17.58 18.65 9.20
C GLN A 79 -16.87 17.40 8.66
N GLN A 80 -15.58 17.23 8.95
CA GLN A 80 -14.82 16.02 8.60
C GLN A 80 -15.43 14.76 9.22
N THR A 81 -15.82 14.82 10.49
CA THR A 81 -16.44 13.68 11.19
C THR A 81 -17.81 13.33 10.61
N GLN A 82 -18.61 14.33 10.22
CA GLN A 82 -19.92 14.13 9.60
C GLN A 82 -19.83 13.47 8.21
N VAL A 83 -18.86 13.89 7.38
CA VAL A 83 -18.63 13.30 6.04
C VAL A 83 -18.28 11.81 6.17
N VAL A 84 -17.39 11.47 7.10
CA VAL A 84 -16.99 10.08 7.35
C VAL A 84 -18.18 9.26 7.87
N ALA A 85 -18.95 9.77 8.83
CA ALA A 85 -20.14 9.09 9.36
C ALA A 85 -21.22 8.87 8.30
N LYS A 86 -21.44 9.84 7.39
CA LYS A 86 -22.35 9.71 6.25
C LYS A 86 -21.88 8.61 5.29
N ASN A 87 -20.60 8.60 4.92
CA ASN A 87 -20.03 7.57 4.06
C ASN A 87 -20.18 6.16 4.66
N PHE A 88 -19.99 6.02 5.98
CA PHE A 88 -20.20 4.74 6.66
C PHE A 88 -21.68 4.33 6.68
N ARG A 89 -22.63 5.27 6.84
CA ARG A 89 -24.06 4.98 6.74
C ARG A 89 -24.47 4.57 5.33
N ASP A 90 -23.97 5.26 4.31
CA ASP A 90 -24.25 4.95 2.90
C ASP A 90 -23.60 3.63 2.45
N ALA A 91 -22.51 3.22 3.10
CA ALA A 91 -21.92 1.90 2.94
C ALA A 91 -22.70 0.79 3.69
N LYS A 92 -23.47 1.14 4.72
CA LYS A 92 -24.25 0.23 5.57
C LYS A 92 -25.51 -0.25 4.82
N GLY A 93 -25.32 -1.17 3.87
CA GLY A 93 -26.38 -1.73 3.05
C GLY A 93 -25.92 -2.17 1.66
N ARG A 94 -24.74 -1.71 1.21
CA ARG A 94 -24.13 -2.23 -0.01
C ARG A 94 -23.64 -3.66 0.24
N LYS A 95 -24.22 -4.63 -0.49
CA LYS A 95 -23.69 -6.00 -0.52
C LYS A 95 -22.29 -5.95 -1.13
N ASN A 96 -21.33 -6.65 -0.52
CA ASN A 96 -19.99 -6.82 -1.06
C ASN A 96 -20.05 -7.74 -2.29
N ALA A 97 -20.37 -7.17 -3.45
CA ALA A 97 -20.49 -7.88 -4.71
C ALA A 97 -19.22 -7.70 -5.55
N ALA A 98 -18.77 -8.78 -6.18
CA ALA A 98 -17.64 -8.72 -7.10
C ALA A 98 -18.01 -7.97 -8.38
N ALA A 99 -17.01 -7.34 -9.00
CA ALA A 99 -17.16 -6.81 -10.35
C ALA A 99 -17.47 -7.92 -11.38
N GLU A 100 -18.17 -7.57 -12.45
CA GLU A 100 -18.48 -8.53 -13.52
C GLU A 100 -17.31 -8.71 -14.50
N GLN A 101 -16.42 -7.72 -14.61
CA GLN A 101 -15.25 -7.66 -15.51
C GLN A 101 -14.00 -7.11 -14.81
N GLY A 102 -12.85 -7.27 -15.45
CA GLY A 102 -11.60 -6.62 -15.06
C GLY A 102 -10.93 -7.24 -13.82
N ILE A 103 -11.47 -8.36 -13.34
CA ILE A 103 -10.93 -9.09 -12.20
C ILE A 103 -9.78 -9.97 -12.68
N VAL A 104 -8.62 -9.90 -12.03
CA VAL A 104 -7.55 -10.88 -12.26
C VAL A 104 -7.94 -12.19 -11.59
N GLU A 105 -8.08 -13.26 -12.38
CA GLU A 105 -8.52 -14.57 -11.89
C GLU A 105 -7.35 -15.51 -11.64
N GLU A 106 -6.25 -15.33 -12.37
CA GLU A 106 -5.15 -16.28 -12.34
C GLU A 106 -3.83 -15.63 -12.77
N ILE A 107 -2.75 -16.06 -12.14
CA ILE A 107 -1.38 -15.84 -12.61
C ILE A 107 -0.60 -17.15 -12.66
N ARG A 108 0.13 -17.34 -13.76
CA ARG A 108 1.05 -18.44 -13.98
C ARG A 108 2.42 -17.91 -14.38
N CYS A 109 3.46 -18.46 -13.77
CA CYS A 109 4.85 -18.18 -14.11
C CYS A 109 5.60 -19.48 -14.34
N THR A 110 6.39 -19.52 -15.40
CA THR A 110 7.33 -20.60 -15.71
C THR A 110 8.76 -20.05 -15.71
N ASN A 111 9.68 -20.72 -15.02
CA ASN A 111 11.10 -20.37 -14.91
C ASN A 111 11.32 -18.90 -14.48
N PHE A 112 10.60 -18.45 -13.46
CA PHE A 112 10.57 -17.07 -13.02
C PHE A 112 11.11 -16.93 -11.59
N MET A 113 12.15 -16.12 -11.41
CA MET A 113 12.89 -15.96 -10.15
C MET A 113 13.30 -17.33 -9.59
N CYS A 114 12.93 -17.66 -8.36
CA CYS A 114 13.26 -18.95 -7.75
C CYS A 114 12.31 -20.09 -8.17
N HIS A 115 11.26 -19.81 -8.96
CA HIS A 115 10.17 -20.76 -9.25
C HIS A 115 10.25 -21.33 -10.66
N GLU A 116 10.23 -22.65 -10.77
CA GLU A 116 10.09 -23.32 -12.07
C GLU A 116 8.64 -23.26 -12.56
N GLN A 117 7.69 -23.53 -11.66
CA GLN A 117 6.26 -23.33 -11.89
C GLN A 117 5.68 -22.62 -10.67
N LEU A 118 4.99 -21.51 -10.90
CA LEU A 118 4.20 -20.80 -9.90
C LEU A 118 2.81 -20.58 -10.48
N HIS A 119 1.78 -21.06 -9.79
CA HIS A 119 0.39 -20.93 -10.22
C HIS A 119 -0.45 -20.47 -9.04
N VAL A 120 -1.13 -19.33 -9.21
CA VAL A 120 -1.98 -18.75 -8.17
C VAL A 120 -3.31 -18.38 -8.79
N LYS A 121 -4.40 -18.94 -8.25
CA LYS A 121 -5.77 -18.53 -8.54
C LYS A 121 -6.17 -17.44 -7.55
N LEU A 122 -6.79 -16.40 -8.05
CA LEU A 122 -7.25 -15.26 -7.28
C LEU A 122 -8.78 -15.26 -7.22
N GLY A 123 -9.31 -14.93 -6.05
CA GLY A 123 -10.72 -14.68 -5.83
C GLY A 123 -11.15 -13.31 -6.36
N PRO A 124 -12.46 -13.10 -6.54
CA PRO A 124 -13.00 -11.93 -7.24
C PRO A 124 -13.10 -10.65 -6.38
N LEU A 125 -12.70 -10.74 -5.10
CA LEU A 125 -12.72 -9.64 -4.14
C LEU A 125 -11.29 -9.46 -3.58
N ILE A 126 -11.15 -9.54 -2.26
CA ILE A 126 -9.88 -9.37 -1.58
C ILE A 126 -9.13 -10.70 -1.55
N ASN A 127 -7.84 -10.66 -1.86
CA ASN A 127 -6.93 -11.80 -1.83
C ASN A 127 -5.82 -11.57 -0.82
N PHE A 128 -5.59 -12.53 0.07
CA PHE A 128 -4.46 -12.53 0.99
C PHE A 128 -3.43 -13.57 0.54
N ILE A 129 -2.22 -13.11 0.18
CA ILE A 129 -1.12 -13.98 -0.23
C ILE A 129 -0.15 -14.13 0.94
N ILE A 130 -0.15 -15.30 1.57
CA ILE A 130 0.65 -15.63 2.74
C ILE A 130 1.65 -16.77 2.45
N GLY A 131 2.68 -16.93 3.29
CA GLY A 131 3.67 -18.01 3.15
C GLY A 131 5.05 -17.63 3.68
N HIS A 132 5.95 -18.60 3.75
CA HIS A 132 7.33 -18.43 4.22
C HIS A 132 8.19 -17.59 3.25
N ASN A 133 9.38 -17.18 3.69
CA ASN A 133 10.33 -16.48 2.82
C ASN A 133 10.77 -17.39 1.66
N GLY A 134 10.76 -16.86 0.44
CA GLY A 134 11.04 -17.65 -0.77
C GLY A 134 9.85 -18.42 -1.35
N SER A 135 8.65 -18.36 -0.73
CA SER A 135 7.46 -19.06 -1.24
C SER A 135 6.84 -18.47 -2.52
N GLY A 136 7.34 -17.31 -2.98
CA GLY A 136 6.86 -16.66 -4.21
C GLY A 136 5.86 -15.52 -4.03
N LYS A 137 5.61 -15.05 -2.81
CA LYS A 137 4.71 -13.91 -2.55
C LYS A 137 5.05 -12.66 -3.37
N SER A 138 6.30 -12.19 -3.29
CA SER A 138 6.76 -11.05 -4.10
C SER A 138 6.86 -11.40 -5.58
N ALA A 139 7.05 -12.69 -5.92
CA ALA A 139 7.09 -13.14 -7.31
C ALA A 139 5.71 -12.96 -7.97
N VAL A 140 4.61 -13.23 -7.26
CA VAL A 140 3.24 -12.97 -7.75
C VAL A 140 3.06 -11.51 -8.15
N LEU A 141 3.36 -10.59 -7.22
CA LEU A 141 3.20 -9.15 -7.50
C LEU A 141 4.12 -8.67 -8.63
N THR A 142 5.37 -9.15 -8.65
CA THR A 142 6.33 -8.78 -9.69
C THR A 142 5.89 -9.31 -11.06
N ALA A 143 5.39 -10.53 -11.12
CA ALA A 143 4.91 -11.14 -12.34
C ALA A 143 3.65 -10.45 -12.88
N LEU A 144 2.71 -10.03 -12.02
CA LEU A 144 1.56 -9.21 -12.41
C LEU A 144 2.02 -7.91 -13.07
N THR A 145 2.90 -7.16 -12.39
CA THR A 145 3.43 -5.90 -12.90
C THR A 145 4.11 -6.08 -14.25
N LEU A 146 5.01 -7.07 -14.37
CA LEU A 146 5.75 -7.31 -15.61
C LEU A 146 4.85 -7.78 -16.75
N CYS A 147 3.92 -8.71 -16.48
CA CYS A 147 3.02 -9.28 -17.47
C CYS A 147 2.08 -8.23 -18.07
N LEU A 148 1.58 -7.31 -17.24
CA LEU A 148 0.63 -6.27 -17.64
C LEU A 148 1.29 -5.00 -18.20
N GLY A 149 2.61 -4.98 -18.38
CA GLY A 149 3.30 -3.87 -19.05
C GLY A 149 4.14 -2.95 -18.17
N GLY A 150 4.23 -3.23 -16.88
CA GLY A 150 5.14 -2.53 -15.99
C GLY A 150 6.62 -2.73 -16.37
N LYS A 151 7.42 -1.69 -16.11
CA LYS A 151 8.87 -1.72 -16.29
C LYS A 151 9.52 -2.61 -15.23
N ALA A 152 10.62 -3.28 -15.59
CA ALA A 152 11.43 -4.07 -14.65
C ALA A 152 11.85 -3.24 -13.42
N THR A 153 12.27 -2.01 -13.65
CA THR A 153 12.72 -1.07 -12.61
C THR A 153 11.64 -0.74 -11.57
N ALA A 154 10.35 -0.82 -11.92
CA ALA A 154 9.25 -0.55 -10.99
C ALA A 154 9.06 -1.63 -9.91
N THR A 155 9.72 -2.79 -10.06
CA THR A 155 9.52 -3.94 -9.18
C THR A 155 10.46 -3.94 -7.98
N ASN A 156 11.46 -3.04 -7.92
CA ASN A 156 12.56 -3.01 -6.94
C ASN A 156 13.36 -4.34 -6.85
N ARG A 157 13.22 -5.23 -7.84
CA ARG A 157 13.84 -6.57 -7.86
C ARG A 157 14.87 -6.76 -8.97
N GLY A 158 14.76 -6.01 -10.06
CA GLY A 158 15.65 -6.16 -11.21
C GLY A 158 15.64 -4.95 -12.12
N GLN A 159 16.76 -4.70 -12.78
CA GLN A 159 16.92 -3.56 -13.72
C GLN A 159 16.48 -3.92 -15.13
N ASN A 160 16.46 -5.21 -15.47
CA ASN A 160 16.12 -5.69 -16.81
C ASN A 160 15.21 -6.94 -16.72
N LEU A 161 14.54 -7.29 -17.81
CA LEU A 161 13.63 -8.43 -17.81
C LEU A 161 14.37 -9.78 -17.73
N LYS A 162 15.64 -9.82 -18.13
CA LYS A 162 16.47 -11.04 -18.12
C LYS A 162 16.81 -11.50 -16.70
N SER A 163 16.94 -10.56 -15.74
CA SER A 163 17.24 -10.88 -14.34
C SER A 163 16.10 -11.61 -13.61
N PHE A 164 14.91 -11.64 -14.20
CA PHE A 164 13.77 -12.38 -13.66
C PHE A 164 13.68 -13.83 -14.15
N ILE A 165 14.51 -14.22 -15.12
CA ILE A 165 14.60 -15.60 -15.57
C ILE A 165 15.32 -16.41 -14.50
N LYS A 166 14.70 -17.52 -14.08
CA LYS A 166 15.27 -18.44 -13.10
C LYS A 166 16.70 -18.84 -13.48
N GLU A 167 17.58 -18.90 -12.49
CA GLU A 167 18.95 -19.36 -12.68
C GLU A 167 18.98 -20.76 -13.31
N GLY A 168 19.91 -20.99 -14.23
CA GLY A 168 19.98 -22.22 -15.02
C GLY A 168 18.88 -22.37 -16.09
N ARG A 169 18.07 -21.35 -16.35
CA ARG A 169 17.07 -21.34 -17.43
C ARG A 169 17.34 -20.20 -18.42
N ASP A 170 16.97 -20.42 -19.67
CA ASP A 170 17.19 -19.45 -20.76
C ASP A 170 15.96 -18.59 -21.06
N TYR A 171 14.81 -18.97 -20.51
CA TYR A 171 13.57 -18.27 -20.74
C TYR A 171 12.67 -18.29 -19.52
N CYS A 172 11.77 -17.31 -19.45
CA CYS A 172 10.64 -17.33 -18.54
C CYS A 172 9.35 -16.93 -19.28
N VAL A 173 8.23 -17.41 -18.76
CA VAL A 173 6.89 -17.11 -19.29
C VAL A 173 6.01 -16.63 -18.16
N LEU A 174 5.34 -15.50 -18.38
CA LEU A 174 4.33 -14.95 -17.49
C LEU A 174 2.99 -15.00 -18.19
N SER A 175 1.95 -15.42 -17.48
CA SER A 175 0.58 -15.41 -17.99
C SER A 175 -0.37 -14.94 -16.91
N VAL A 176 -1.28 -14.05 -17.27
CA VAL A 176 -2.32 -13.51 -16.40
C VAL A 176 -3.65 -13.68 -17.11
N ARG A 177 -4.67 -14.19 -16.40
CA ARG A 177 -6.05 -14.24 -16.90
C ARG A 177 -6.89 -13.19 -16.19
N ILE A 178 -7.73 -12.51 -16.97
CA ILE A 178 -8.62 -11.45 -16.51
C ILE A 178 -10.04 -11.80 -16.93
N LYS A 179 -10.99 -11.68 -16.01
CA LYS A 179 -12.41 -11.87 -16.25
C LYS A 179 -12.94 -10.86 -17.25
N ASN A 180 -13.63 -11.34 -18.29
CA ASN A 180 -14.20 -10.55 -19.37
C ASN A 180 -15.69 -10.88 -19.55
N GLN A 181 -16.51 -10.48 -18.58
CA GLN A 181 -17.95 -10.78 -18.55
C GLN A 181 -18.74 -9.54 -18.13
N GLY A 182 -20.06 -9.60 -18.17
CA GLY A 182 -20.91 -8.46 -17.81
C GLY A 182 -21.05 -7.44 -18.94
N THR A 183 -21.80 -6.38 -18.66
CA THR A 183 -22.22 -5.38 -19.66
C THR A 183 -21.08 -4.53 -20.21
N ALA A 184 -19.98 -4.41 -19.45
CA ALA A 184 -18.79 -3.66 -19.82
C ALA A 184 -17.59 -4.56 -20.15
N ALA A 185 -17.85 -5.79 -20.62
CA ALA A 185 -16.82 -6.67 -21.15
C ALA A 185 -16.10 -6.03 -22.34
N TYR A 186 -14.79 -6.26 -22.45
CA TYR A 186 -13.97 -5.77 -23.55
C TYR A 186 -14.05 -6.72 -24.75
N LYS A 187 -14.64 -6.24 -25.86
CA LYS A 187 -14.81 -6.98 -27.13
C LYS A 187 -15.31 -8.42 -26.93
N PRO A 188 -16.45 -8.62 -26.24
CA PRO A 188 -16.96 -9.95 -25.85
C PRO A 188 -17.21 -10.90 -27.03
N GLU A 189 -17.44 -10.37 -28.22
CA GLU A 189 -17.60 -11.12 -29.47
C GLU A 189 -16.29 -11.72 -30.02
N LEU A 190 -15.14 -11.12 -29.68
CA LEU A 190 -13.81 -11.57 -30.11
C LEU A 190 -13.07 -12.29 -28.99
N LEU A 191 -13.14 -11.72 -27.80
CA LEU A 191 -12.51 -12.19 -26.59
C LEU A 191 -13.64 -12.75 -25.74
N HIS A 192 -13.63 -14.06 -25.53
CA HIS A 192 -14.67 -14.81 -24.81
C HIS A 192 -14.82 -14.32 -23.35
N LYS A 193 -15.26 -15.19 -22.44
CA LYS A 193 -15.48 -14.87 -21.02
C LYS A 193 -14.22 -14.43 -20.25
N GLU A 194 -13.04 -14.51 -20.86
CA GLU A 194 -11.75 -14.20 -20.24
C GLU A 194 -10.76 -13.62 -21.26
N ILE A 195 -9.82 -12.81 -20.77
CA ILE A 195 -8.71 -12.23 -21.52
C ILE A 195 -7.40 -12.74 -20.93
N GLY A 196 -6.53 -13.29 -21.79
CA GLY A 196 -5.20 -13.74 -21.40
C GLY A 196 -4.12 -12.76 -21.85
N ALA A 197 -3.34 -12.23 -20.90
CA ALA A 197 -2.08 -11.57 -21.18
C ALA A 197 -0.94 -12.60 -21.01
N ARG A 198 -0.03 -12.67 -21.98
CA ARG A 198 1.15 -13.56 -21.91
C ARG A 198 2.40 -12.81 -22.33
N ARG A 199 3.47 -12.93 -21.56
CA ARG A 199 4.80 -12.41 -21.90
C ARG A 199 5.83 -13.52 -21.89
N HIS A 200 6.70 -13.49 -22.89
CA HIS A 200 7.80 -14.43 -23.04
C HIS A 200 9.10 -13.64 -23.00
N HIS A 201 10.01 -14.04 -22.12
CA HIS A 201 11.34 -13.43 -22.02
C HIS A 201 12.39 -14.50 -22.27
N ARG A 202 13.40 -14.19 -23.08
CA ARG A 202 14.55 -15.07 -23.34
C ARG A 202 15.84 -14.32 -23.06
N ARG A 203 16.83 -15.05 -22.56
CA ARG A 203 18.23 -14.62 -22.65
C ARG A 203 18.60 -14.72 -24.12
N LEU A 204 19.08 -13.62 -24.68
CA LEU A 204 19.66 -13.65 -26.01
C LEU A 204 21.05 -14.26 -25.86
N CYS A 205 21.23 -15.48 -26.34
CA CYS A 205 22.57 -16.03 -26.51
C CYS A 205 23.18 -15.32 -27.73
N ILE A 206 24.13 -14.44 -27.50
CA ILE A 206 25.05 -14.06 -28.57
C ILE A 206 25.97 -15.27 -28.67
N ALA A 207 25.80 -16.08 -29.71
CA ALA A 207 26.80 -17.10 -30.03
C ALA A 207 28.07 -16.32 -30.39
N ASP A 208 29.10 -16.42 -29.56
CA ASP A 208 30.43 -15.95 -29.91
C ASP A 208 30.82 -16.64 -31.22
N ARG A 209 31.08 -15.80 -32.22
CA ARG A 209 31.50 -16.18 -33.57
C ARG A 209 32.98 -15.89 -33.71
#